data_AF-A0AAE1DHV8-F1
#
_entry.id   AF-A0AAE1DHV8-F1
#
_cell.length_a   1.000
_cell.length_b   1.000
_cell.length_c   1.000
_cell.angle_alpha   90.00
_cell.angle_beta   90.00
_cell.angle_gamma   90.00
#
_symmetry.space_group_name_H-M   'P 1'
#
loop_
_entity.id
_entity.type
_entity.pdbx_description
1 polymer ?
#
loop_
_entity_poly.entity_id
_entity_poly.type
_entity_poly.pdbx_seq_one_letter_code
_entity_poly.pdbx_strand_id
1 'polypeptide(L)'
;MGKHYWFNLSDGMSCDTMFPVFFLYNGGELNAFGWAMVVNLPSSHLEHPAPSTYGLFMKEVPSCLQNAGTLSTMHIYLTDRVYKDLC
;
A
#
# COMPACT_ATOMS: atom_id res chain seq x y z
N MET A 1 7.64 -4.29 -7.92
CA MET A 1 6.90 -3.50 -6.92
C MET A 1 7.93 -2.63 -6.24
N GLY A 2 8.03 -1.37 -6.64
CA GLY A 2 8.99 -0.41 -6.10
C GLY A 2 8.86 -0.19 -4.59
N LYS A 3 9.67 0.71 -4.04
CA LYS A 3 9.66 1.05 -2.62
C LYS A 3 8.43 1.87 -2.27
N HIS A 4 7.57 1.30 -1.43
CA HIS A 4 6.41 2.01 -0.89
C HIS A 4 6.80 3.07 0.13
N TYR A 5 6.20 4.24 -0.01
CA TYR A 5 6.23 5.31 0.96
C TYR A 5 4.82 5.58 1.47
N TRP A 6 4.70 5.63 2.80
CA TRP A 6 3.45 5.90 3.49
C TRP A 6 3.61 7.12 4.38
N PHE A 7 2.62 8.00 4.36
CA PHE A 7 2.67 9.22 5.14
C PHE A 7 2.35 8.94 6.62
N ASN A 8 3.34 9.20 7.49
CA ASN A 8 3.16 9.24 8.95
C ASN A 8 2.51 7.98 9.56
N LEU A 9 2.85 6.79 9.07
CA LEU A 9 2.46 5.55 9.72
C LEU A 9 3.14 5.43 11.08
N SER A 10 2.41 4.89 12.05
CA SER A 10 2.94 4.49 13.34
C SER A 10 2.13 3.32 13.89
N ASP A 11 2.74 2.51 14.75
CA ASP A 11 2.11 1.30 15.31
C ASP A 11 0.78 1.60 16.05
N GLY A 12 0.74 2.69 16.81
CA GLY A 12 -0.41 3.05 17.67
C GLY A 12 -1.49 3.92 17.02
N MET A 13 -1.42 4.18 15.71
CA MET A 13 -2.39 5.08 15.05
C MET A 13 -3.77 4.42 14.87
N SER A 14 -4.81 5.25 14.79
CA SER A 14 -6.14 4.79 14.38
C SER A 14 -6.19 4.53 12.88
N CYS A 15 -6.86 3.45 12.47
CA CYS A 15 -7.09 3.12 11.07
C CYS A 15 -7.92 4.21 10.34
N ASP A 16 -8.79 4.93 11.05
CA ASP A 16 -9.58 6.03 10.48
C ASP A 16 -8.72 7.27 10.15
N THR A 17 -7.52 7.33 10.73
CA THR A 17 -6.55 8.42 10.50
C THR A 17 -5.45 8.04 9.52
N MET A 18 -5.43 6.78 9.06
CA MET A 18 -4.48 6.31 8.07
C MET A 18 -4.76 7.02 6.74
N PHE A 19 -3.77 7.75 6.24
CA PHE A 19 -3.89 8.37 4.93
C PHE A 19 -3.91 7.26 3.86
N PRO A 20 -4.95 7.19 3.01
CA PRO A 20 -5.16 6.02 2.16
C PRO A 20 -4.25 6.01 0.93
N VAL A 21 -3.44 7.04 0.70
CA VAL A 21 -2.54 7.12 -0.46
C VAL A 21 -1.12 6.75 -0.07
N PHE A 22 -0.51 5.89 -0.87
CA PHE A 22 0.92 5.58 -0.80
C PHE A 22 1.62 5.93 -2.12
N PHE A 23 2.90 6.22 -2.04
CA PHE A 23 3.74 6.43 -3.22
C PHE A 23 4.63 5.21 -3.47
N LEU A 24 4.99 4.99 -4.74
CA LEU A 24 5.98 4.01 -5.14
C LEU A 24 7.15 4.72 -5.81
N TYR A 25 8.34 4.39 -5.32
CA TYR A 25 9.59 4.84 -5.91
C TYR A 25 10.35 3.66 -6.51
N ASN A 26 10.92 3.86 -7.68
CA ASN A 26 11.87 2.94 -8.27
C ASN A 26 13.11 3.69 -8.75
N GLY A 27 14.30 3.17 -8.46
CA GLY A 27 15.56 3.87 -8.76
C GLY A 27 15.70 5.24 -8.10
N GLY A 28 14.89 5.54 -7.07
CA GLY A 28 14.81 6.86 -6.44
C GLY A 28 13.81 7.83 -7.07
N GLU A 29 13.12 7.44 -8.15
CA GLU A 29 12.13 8.27 -8.85
C GLU A 29 10.71 7.83 -8.52
N LEU A 30 9.80 8.79 -8.37
CA LEU A 30 8.37 8.52 -8.21
C LEU A 30 7.80 8.04 -9.55
N ASN A 31 7.35 6.80 -9.62
CA ASN A 31 6.85 6.20 -10.85
C ASN A 31 5.42 5.64 -10.73
N ALA A 32 4.89 5.54 -9.51
CA ALA A 32 3.52 5.10 -9.26
C ALA A 32 3.01 5.63 -7.91
N PHE A 33 1.71 5.59 -7.73
CA PHE A 33 1.05 5.78 -6.45
C PHE A 33 -0.07 4.76 -6.28
N GLY A 34 -0.71 4.71 -5.13
CA GLY A 34 -1.81 3.79 -4.93
C GLY A 34 -2.70 4.15 -3.78
N TRP A 35 -3.82 3.43 -3.71
CA TRP A 35 -4.83 3.54 -2.67
C TRP A 35 -4.80 2.31 -1.79
N ALA A 36 -4.99 2.49 -0.49
CA ALA A 36 -5.12 1.43 0.51
C ALA A 36 -6.31 1.75 1.40
N MET A 37 -7.35 0.92 1.28
CA MET A 37 -8.64 1.16 1.91
C MET A 37 -9.01 -0.05 2.77
N VAL A 38 -9.38 0.22 4.01
CA VAL A 38 -9.84 -0.81 4.97
C VAL A 38 -11.30 -1.16 4.68
N VAL A 39 -11.52 -1.80 3.53
CA VAL A 39 -12.84 -2.24 3.05
C VAL A 39 -12.63 -3.33 2.00
N ASN A 40 -13.50 -4.34 2.00
CA ASN A 40 -13.45 -5.39 0.98
C ASN A 40 -14.11 -4.91 -0.31
N LEU A 41 -13.30 -4.51 -1.29
CA LEU A 41 -13.76 -4.10 -2.62
C LEU A 41 -13.52 -5.23 -3.63
N PRO A 42 -14.57 -5.93 -4.10
CA PRO A 42 -14.40 -7.05 -5.02
C PRO A 42 -14.05 -6.55 -6.43
N SER A 43 -12.80 -6.77 -6.86
CA SER A 43 -12.33 -6.47 -8.22
C SER A 43 -11.06 -7.24 -8.52
N SER A 44 -10.90 -7.70 -9.78
CA SER A 44 -9.63 -8.28 -10.25
C SER A 44 -8.50 -7.26 -10.38
N HIS A 45 -8.81 -5.96 -10.30
CA HIS A 45 -7.83 -4.88 -10.35
C HIS A 45 -7.35 -4.42 -8.96
N LEU A 46 -7.84 -5.06 -7.91
CA LEU A 46 -7.47 -4.78 -6.52
C LEU A 46 -6.72 -5.96 -5.93
N GLU A 47 -5.70 -5.63 -5.15
CA GLU A 47 -4.98 -6.60 -4.34
C GLU A 47 -5.59 -6.64 -2.94
N HIS A 48 -5.54 -7.82 -2.33
CA HIS A 48 -6.02 -8.05 -0.97
C HIS A 48 -4.89 -8.68 -0.13
N PRO A 49 -3.84 -7.91 0.22
CA PRO A 49 -2.69 -8.44 0.94
C PRO A 49 -3.12 -8.99 2.32
N ALA A 50 -2.55 -10.14 2.69
CA ALA A 50 -2.74 -10.72 4.01
C ALA A 50 -1.97 -9.90 5.08
N PRO A 51 -2.45 -9.83 6.33
CA PRO A 51 -1.76 -9.07 7.39
C PRO A 51 -0.29 -9.45 7.61
N SER A 52 0.06 -10.71 7.35
CA SER A 52 1.44 -11.21 7.44
C SER A 52 2.39 -10.60 6.40
N THR A 53 1.89 -9.99 5.32
CA THR A 53 2.71 -9.39 4.26
C THR A 53 2.86 -7.88 4.39
N TYR A 54 2.17 -7.23 5.32
CA TYR A 54 2.19 -5.76 5.45
C TYR A 54 3.61 -5.22 5.70
N GLY A 55 4.42 -5.93 6.47
CA GLY A 55 5.82 -5.56 6.72
C GLY A 55 6.73 -5.55 5.48
N LEU A 56 6.28 -6.13 4.35
CA LEU A 56 7.04 -6.08 3.09
C LEU A 56 6.92 -4.73 2.40
N PHE A 57 5.87 -3.96 2.70
CA PHE A 57 5.58 -2.70 2.02
C PHE A 57 5.25 -1.55 2.98
N MET A 58 5.08 -1.79 4.28
CA MET A 58 4.99 -0.77 5.32
C MET A 58 6.17 -0.92 6.28
N LYS A 59 6.97 0.13 6.45
CA LYS A 59 8.08 0.13 7.42
C LYS A 59 7.58 0.01 8.87
N GLU A 60 6.53 0.77 9.18
CA GLU A 60 5.81 0.71 10.44
C GLU A 60 4.38 0.27 10.10
N VAL A 61 3.99 -0.93 10.52
CA VAL A 61 2.65 -1.47 10.28
C VAL A 61 1.75 -1.02 11.43
N PRO A 62 0.68 -0.24 11.19
CA PRO A 62 -0.29 0.08 12.23
C PRO A 62 -0.91 -1.19 12.81
N SER A 63 -0.85 -1.35 14.13
CA SER A 63 -1.45 -2.48 14.85
C SER A 63 -2.95 -2.64 14.55
N CYS A 64 -3.64 -1.53 14.27
CA CYS A 64 -5.07 -1.54 13.94
C CYS A 64 -5.37 -2.42 12.71
N LEU A 65 -4.48 -2.48 11.72
CA LEU A 65 -4.67 -3.24 10.49
C LEU A 65 -4.72 -4.76 10.70
N GLN A 66 -4.23 -5.28 11.84
CA GLN A 66 -4.27 -6.71 12.15
C GLN A 66 -5.71 -7.24 12.30
N ASN A 67 -6.63 -6.39 12.76
CA ASN A 67 -8.02 -6.75 13.02
C ASN A 67 -9.04 -5.90 12.25
N ALA A 68 -8.57 -5.02 11.34
CA ALA A 68 -9.42 -4.06 10.65
C ALA A 68 -10.24 -4.68 9.49
N GLY A 69 -10.07 -5.98 9.22
CA GLY A 69 -10.73 -6.68 8.11
C GLY A 69 -9.86 -6.72 6.86
N THR A 70 -10.48 -6.61 5.69
CA THR A 70 -9.77 -6.66 4.40
C THR A 70 -9.18 -5.31 4.04
N LEU A 71 -7.87 -5.27 3.80
CA LEU A 71 -7.22 -4.15 3.12
C LEU A 71 -7.31 -4.36 1.61
N SER A 72 -7.98 -3.46 0.90
CA SER A 72 -8.00 -3.41 -0.57
C SER A 72 -6.99 -2.38 -1.06
N THR A 73 -6.05 -2.80 -1.89
CA THR A 73 -5.01 -1.94 -2.45
C THR A 73 -5.10 -1.84 -3.97
N MET A 74 -4.92 -0.62 -4.51
CA MET A 74 -4.85 -0.34 -5.94
C MET A 74 -3.55 0.36 -6.26
N HIS A 75 -2.82 -0.10 -7.28
CA HIS A 75 -1.66 0.61 -7.81
C HIS A 75 -2.02 1.33 -9.11
N ILE A 76 -1.57 2.57 -9.22
CA ILE A 76 -1.72 3.43 -10.40
C ILE A 76 -0.31 3.78 -10.87
N TYR A 77 0.10 3.14 -11.96
CA TYR A 77 1.42 3.31 -12.55
C TYR A 77 1.42 4.49 -13.52
N LEU A 78 2.46 5.32 -13.45
CA LEU A 78 2.69 6.44 -14.37
C LEU A 78 3.49 6.00 -15.61
N THR A 79 3.44 4.70 -15.92
CA THR A 79 4.14 4.06 -17.03
C THR A 79 3.31 2.90 -17.59
N ASP A 80 3.50 2.61 -18.88
CA ASP A 80 2.97 1.43 -19.56
C ASP A 80 3.89 0.20 -19.42
N ARG A 81 5.10 0.37 -18.87
CA ARG A 81 6.15 -0.66 -18.76
C ARG A 81 6.36 -1.12 -17.32
N VAL A 82 5.28 -1.42 -16.62
CA VAL A 82 5.28 -1.84 -15.19
C VAL A 82 6.23 -3.01 -14.90
N TYR A 83 6.41 -3.94 -15.85
CA TYR A 83 7.33 -5.08 -15.71
C TYR A 83 8.81 -4.67 -15.58
N LYS A 84 9.16 -3.42 -15.90
CA LYS A 84 10.49 -2.84 -15.67
C LYS A 84 10.64 -2.24 -14.27
N ASP A 85 9.55 -2.16 -13.50
CA ASP A 85 9.55 -1.61 -12.14
C ASP A 85 10.00 -2.64 -11.10
N LEU A 86 11.23 -3.14 -11.30
CA LEU A 86 11.93 -4.05 -10.41
C LEU A 86 12.58 -3.27 -9.26
N CYS A 87 12.40 -3.77 -8.05
CA CYS A 87 12.88 -3.15 -6.81
C CYS A 87 14.33 -3.52 -6.51
#